data_AF-A0AAD5BBF5-F1
#
_entry.id   AF-A0AAD5BBF5-F1
#
_cell.length_a   1.000
_cell.length_b   1.000
_cell.length_c   1.000
_cell.angle_alpha   90.00
_cell.angle_beta   90.00
_cell.angle_gamma   90.00
#
_symmetry.space_group_name_H-M   'P 1'
#
loop_
_entity.id
_entity.type
_entity.pdbx_description
1 polymer ?
#
loop_
_entity_poly.entity_id
_entity_poly.type
_entity_poly.pdbx_seq_one_letter_code
_entity_poly.pdbx_strand_id
1 'polypeptide(L)'
;MICEICNKSESKYKCPTCKRAYCSLACYKSEAHKHEESKVAEPASKELPTPAADTSFESMTKFDKFLQDEEIKYLLRQPALQFHLLSVLTILEDGFISNLNQEQKLEVMNLKLNDLRKGGVEQNELVEEFVQRVLELDEIN
;
A
#
# COMPACT_ATOMS: atom_id res chain seq x y z
N MET A 1 -20.89 19.69 20.64
CA MET A 1 -19.73 20.08 19.77
C MET A 1 -20.29 20.68 18.49
N ILE A 2 -19.67 21.69 17.87
CA ILE A 2 -20.21 22.33 16.65
C ILE A 2 -19.73 21.58 15.39
N CYS A 3 -20.52 21.63 14.32
CA CYS A 3 -20.14 21.06 13.02
C CYS A 3 -18.88 21.73 12.48
N GLU A 4 -17.80 20.98 12.29
CA GLU A 4 -16.52 21.47 11.80
C GLU A 4 -16.52 21.78 10.29
N ILE A 5 -17.62 21.47 9.60
CA ILE A 5 -17.78 21.71 8.16
C ILE A 5 -18.50 23.04 7.91
N CYS A 6 -19.59 23.32 8.63
CA CYS A 6 -20.38 24.53 8.42
C CYS A 6 -20.32 25.54 9.56
N ASN A 7 -19.82 25.15 10.75
CA ASN A 7 -19.74 25.98 11.97
C ASN A 7 -21.05 26.69 12.37
N LYS A 8 -22.20 26.22 11.90
CA LYS A 8 -23.52 26.85 12.11
C LYS A 8 -24.41 26.12 13.10
N SER A 9 -24.19 24.82 13.30
CA SER A 9 -25.09 23.96 14.07
C SER A 9 -24.32 22.89 14.81
N GLU A 10 -24.93 22.32 15.85
CA GLU A 10 -24.33 21.24 16.62
C GLU A 10 -24.09 19.99 15.75
N SER A 11 -22.92 19.37 15.92
CA SER A 11 -22.53 18.14 15.23
C SER A 11 -23.29 16.94 15.80
N LYS A 12 -23.85 16.11 14.93
CA LYS A 12 -24.59 14.88 15.29
C LYS A 12 -23.80 13.61 14.96
N TYR A 13 -22.84 13.69 14.06
CA TYR A 13 -22.12 12.55 13.50
C TYR A 13 -20.62 12.86 13.36
N LYS A 14 -19.81 11.82 13.18
CA LYS A 14 -18.35 11.92 13.00
C LYS A 14 -17.91 11.12 11.78
N CYS A 15 -17.10 11.72 10.89
CA CYS A 15 -16.60 11.05 9.70
C CYS A 15 -15.54 9.99 10.07
N PRO A 16 -15.63 8.72 9.62
CA PRO A 16 -14.62 7.70 9.94
C PRO A 16 -13.27 7.94 9.24
N THR A 17 -13.26 8.65 8.11
CA THR A 17 -12.06 8.89 7.29
C THR A 17 -11.21 10.04 7.83
N CYS A 18 -11.81 11.22 8.05
CA CYS A 18 -11.09 12.41 8.50
C CYS A 18 -11.36 12.79 9.96
N LYS A 19 -12.20 12.01 10.67
CA LYS A 19 -12.58 12.22 12.09
C LYS A 19 -13.28 13.55 12.39
N ARG A 20 -13.66 14.35 11.38
CA ARG A 20 -14.39 15.62 11.56
C ARG A 20 -15.84 15.40 11.98
N ALA A 21 -16.33 16.24 12.90
CA ALA A 21 -17.69 16.24 13.40
C ALA A 21 -18.62 17.06 12.48
N TYR A 22 -19.79 16.52 12.12
CA TYR A 22 -20.72 17.13 11.17
C TYR A 22 -22.18 17.08 11.64
N CYS A 23 -22.99 18.06 11.22
CA CYS A 23 -24.39 18.18 11.66
C CYS A 23 -25.38 17.33 10.85
N SER A 24 -25.12 17.13 9.55
CA SER A 24 -26.03 16.40 8.66
C SER A 24 -25.33 15.89 7.38
N LEU A 25 -26.02 15.03 6.63
CA LEU A 25 -25.54 14.52 5.34
C LEU A 25 -25.21 15.61 4.32
N ALA A 26 -25.84 16.79 4.41
CA ALA A 26 -25.51 17.93 3.57
C ALA A 26 -24.08 18.43 3.82
N CYS A 27 -23.61 18.41 5.07
CA CYS A 27 -22.23 18.73 5.39
C CYS A 27 -21.29 17.58 5.00
N TYR A 28 -21.70 16.33 5.21
CA TYR A 28 -20.91 15.15 4.84
C TYR A 28 -20.58 15.08 3.33
N LYS A 29 -21.51 15.50 2.47
CA LYS A 29 -21.32 15.51 1.00
C LYS A 29 -20.91 16.88 0.44
N SER A 30 -20.60 17.85 1.30
CA SER A 30 -20.24 19.19 0.84
C SER A 30 -18.84 19.22 0.24
N GLU A 31 -18.58 20.17 -0.66
CA GLU A 31 -17.25 20.46 -1.20
C GLU A 31 -16.24 20.78 -0.08
N ALA A 32 -16.70 21.37 1.02
CA ALA A 32 -15.89 21.65 2.21
C ALA A 32 -15.50 20.38 3.01
N HIS A 33 -16.08 19.24 2.66
CA HIS A 33 -15.79 17.92 3.22
C HIS A 33 -15.35 16.95 2.11
N LYS A 34 -14.40 17.40 1.29
CA LYS A 34 -13.64 16.54 0.38
C LYS A 34 -12.43 15.97 1.09
N HIS A 35 -12.21 14.66 0.90
CA HIS A 35 -10.96 14.03 1.22
C HIS A 35 -10.12 14.14 -0.05
N GLU A 36 -9.20 15.11 -0.09
CA GLU A 36 -8.23 15.17 -1.17
C GLU A 36 -7.30 13.97 -1.03
N GLU A 37 -7.34 13.10 -2.02
CA GLU A 37 -6.40 12.00 -2.13
C GLU A 37 -5.10 12.58 -2.70
N SER A 38 -4.08 12.66 -1.83
CA SER A 38 -2.64 12.78 -2.13
C SER A 38 -2.04 14.19 -2.31
N LYS A 39 -1.05 14.49 -1.45
CA LYS A 39 0.36 14.88 -1.75
C LYS A 39 0.94 15.91 -0.76
N VAL A 40 2.16 15.58 -0.36
CA VAL A 40 3.14 16.38 0.39
C VAL A 40 3.41 17.74 -0.29
N ALA A 41 3.46 18.82 0.51
CA ALA A 41 4.49 19.86 0.47
C ALA A 41 4.26 20.95 1.55
N GLU A 42 5.25 21.12 2.42
CA GLU A 42 5.58 22.29 3.25
C GLU A 42 5.88 23.58 2.41
N PRO A 43 6.23 24.78 2.96
CA PRO A 43 6.57 25.15 4.36
C PRO A 43 5.94 26.46 4.90
N ALA A 44 6.05 26.68 6.22
CA ALA A 44 6.53 27.92 6.88
C ALA A 44 5.89 28.20 8.27
N SER A 45 6.75 28.06 9.29
CA SER A 45 6.87 28.92 10.48
C SER A 45 5.73 28.96 11.53
N LYS A 46 5.96 28.32 12.69
CA LYS A 46 6.09 28.95 14.03
C LYS A 46 6.23 27.91 15.16
N GLU A 47 7.46 27.80 15.66
CA GLU A 47 7.92 27.64 17.05
C GLU A 47 6.99 27.04 18.14
N LEU A 48 7.36 25.80 18.56
CA LEU A 48 7.48 25.21 19.92
C LEU A 48 6.26 25.13 20.88
N PRO A 49 6.19 24.14 21.83
CA PRO A 49 7.21 23.17 22.24
C PRO A 49 6.79 21.67 22.15
N THR A 50 7.80 20.81 22.03
CA THR A 50 7.84 19.35 22.17
C THR A 50 6.98 18.78 23.29
N PRO A 51 6.37 17.60 23.08
CA PRO A 51 6.97 16.39 23.63
C PRO A 51 6.98 15.19 22.68
N ALA A 52 8.06 14.41 22.78
CA ALA A 52 8.25 13.07 22.23
C ALA A 52 8.13 12.95 20.70
N ALA A 53 9.23 13.31 20.03
CA ALA A 53 9.64 12.63 18.82
C ALA A 53 9.82 11.13 19.14
N ASP A 54 8.75 10.36 18.95
CA ASP A 54 8.90 8.96 18.60
C ASP A 54 9.19 8.93 17.08
N THR A 55 10.38 9.44 16.74
CA THR A 55 11.03 9.05 15.49
C THR A 55 11.44 7.61 15.72
N SER A 56 10.47 6.71 15.54
CA SER A 56 10.78 5.35 15.14
C SER A 56 11.59 5.50 13.86
N PHE A 57 12.91 5.50 13.99
CA PHE A 57 13.79 4.98 12.95
C PHE A 57 13.27 3.57 12.73
N GLU A 58 12.29 3.42 11.84
CA GLU A 58 11.98 2.14 11.25
C GLU A 58 13.30 1.70 10.64
N SER A 59 13.93 0.74 11.32
CA SER A 59 15.08 0.01 10.80
C SER A 59 14.79 -0.27 9.34
N MET A 60 15.58 0.31 8.42
CA MET A 60 15.44 0.03 6.99
C MET A 60 15.34 -1.48 6.84
N THR A 61 14.16 -1.94 6.45
CA THR A 61 13.91 -3.33 6.18
C THR A 61 14.73 -3.69 4.94
N LYS A 62 15.08 -4.97 4.77
CA LYS A 62 15.72 -5.45 3.54
C LYS A 62 14.92 -5.11 2.27
N PHE A 63 13.67 -4.68 2.41
CA PHE A 63 12.77 -4.33 1.31
C PHE A 63 12.84 -2.86 0.91
N ASP A 64 13.39 -1.97 1.75
CA ASP A 64 13.50 -0.54 1.44
C ASP A 64 14.31 -0.28 0.17
N LYS A 65 15.34 -1.11 -0.10
CA LYS A 65 16.14 -1.03 -1.33
C LYS A 65 15.28 -1.27 -2.59
N PHE A 66 14.34 -2.20 -2.54
CA PHE A 66 13.44 -2.47 -3.67
C PHE A 66 12.43 -1.33 -3.83
N LEU A 67 11.93 -0.79 -2.72
CA LEU A 67 10.97 0.32 -2.74
C LEU A 67 11.61 1.65 -3.17
N GLN A 68 12.93 1.78 -3.12
CA GLN A 68 13.65 2.95 -3.61
C GLN A 68 14.00 2.85 -5.10
N ASP A 69 14.08 1.63 -5.65
CA ASP A 69 14.43 1.39 -7.04
C ASP A 69 13.35 1.87 -8.03
N GLU A 70 13.75 2.71 -8.99
CA GLU A 70 12.82 3.30 -9.96
C GLU A 70 12.26 2.29 -10.96
N GLU A 71 13.04 1.25 -11.29
CA GLU A 71 12.61 0.20 -12.21
C GLU A 71 11.58 -0.72 -11.54
N ILE A 72 11.82 -1.14 -10.29
CA ILE A 72 10.81 -1.84 -9.48
C ILE A 72 9.52 -1.02 -9.36
N LYS A 73 9.61 0.30 -9.07
CA LYS A 73 8.42 1.17 -9.03
C LYS A 73 7.68 1.22 -10.35
N TYR A 74 8.39 1.28 -11.47
CA TYR A 74 7.80 1.30 -12.81
C TYR A 74 7.09 -0.03 -13.13
N LEU A 75 7.74 -1.15 -12.85
CA LEU A 75 7.19 -2.50 -13.06
C LEU A 75 5.95 -2.72 -12.21
N LEU A 76 5.98 -2.34 -10.92
CA LEU A 76 4.83 -2.46 -10.01
C LEU A 76 3.59 -1.65 -10.42
N ARG A 77 3.72 -0.69 -11.35
CA ARG A 77 2.58 0.04 -11.93
C ARG A 77 1.90 -0.68 -13.09
N GLN A 78 2.53 -1.73 -13.65
CA GLN A 78 1.99 -2.46 -14.78
C GLN A 78 0.81 -3.35 -14.34
N PRO A 79 -0.40 -3.18 -14.89
CA PRO A 79 -1.58 -3.93 -14.45
C PRO A 79 -1.44 -5.45 -14.60
N ALA A 80 -0.76 -5.90 -15.66
CA ALA A 80 -0.51 -7.32 -15.88
C ALA A 80 0.41 -7.92 -14.80
N LEU A 81 1.47 -7.19 -14.40
CA LEU A 81 2.32 -7.62 -13.29
C LEU A 81 1.54 -7.66 -11.98
N GLN A 82 0.76 -6.60 -11.68
CA GLN A 82 -0.07 -6.55 -10.48
C GLN A 82 -1.03 -7.74 -10.40
N PHE A 83 -1.69 -8.09 -11.51
CA PHE A 83 -2.57 -9.26 -11.58
C PHE A 83 -1.83 -10.56 -11.21
N HIS A 84 -0.65 -10.78 -11.78
CA HIS A 84 0.14 -11.97 -11.50
C HIS A 84 0.66 -12.00 -10.06
N LEU A 85 1.16 -10.88 -9.53
CA LEU A 85 1.60 -10.78 -8.14
C LEU A 85 0.43 -11.00 -7.15
N LEU A 86 -0.74 -10.43 -7.44
CA LEU A 86 -1.95 -10.69 -6.65
C LEU A 86 -2.34 -12.17 -6.68
N SER A 87 -2.22 -12.85 -7.83
CA SER A 87 -2.49 -14.29 -7.91
C SER A 87 -1.56 -15.11 -7.01
N VAL A 88 -0.28 -14.71 -6.92
CA VAL A 88 0.71 -15.34 -6.05
C VAL A 88 0.43 -15.04 -4.58
N LEU A 89 0.09 -13.79 -4.24
CA LEU A 89 -0.30 -13.39 -2.88
C LEU A 89 -1.56 -14.10 -2.41
N THR A 90 -2.54 -14.29 -3.30
CA THR A 90 -3.81 -14.97 -3.01
C THR A 90 -3.60 -16.44 -2.61
N ILE A 91 -2.52 -17.08 -3.04
CA ILE A 91 -2.16 -18.45 -2.62
C ILE A 91 -1.68 -18.46 -1.15
N LEU A 92 -0.98 -17.41 -0.74
CA LEU A 92 -0.49 -17.26 0.63
C LEU A 92 -1.62 -16.86 1.58
N GLU A 93 -2.52 -15.99 1.10
CA GLU A 93 -3.71 -15.58 1.82
C GLU A 93 -4.74 -16.73 1.89
N ASP A 94 -5.52 -16.80 2.97
CA ASP A 94 -6.44 -17.92 3.25
C ASP A 94 -7.62 -18.08 2.26
N GLY A 95 -7.66 -17.29 1.20
CA GLY A 95 -8.78 -17.14 0.27
C GLY A 95 -8.98 -18.27 -0.73
N PHE A 96 -7.94 -19.05 -1.07
CA PHE A 96 -8.05 -20.12 -2.07
C PHE A 96 -7.81 -21.52 -1.49
N ILE A 97 -6.95 -21.66 -0.48
CA ILE A 97 -6.62 -22.95 0.12
C ILE A 97 -6.52 -22.87 1.65
N SER A 98 -7.68 -22.71 2.29
CA SER A 98 -7.79 -22.55 3.75
C SER A 98 -7.40 -23.80 4.56
N ASN A 99 -7.20 -24.96 3.90
CA ASN A 99 -6.85 -26.23 4.53
C ASN A 99 -5.34 -26.57 4.44
N LEU A 100 -4.53 -25.76 3.75
CA LEU A 100 -3.09 -26.00 3.65
C LEU A 100 -2.34 -25.28 4.76
N ASN A 101 -1.29 -25.93 5.25
CA ASN A 101 -0.35 -25.29 6.16
C ASN A 101 0.56 -24.30 5.39
N GLN A 102 1.35 -23.51 6.12
CA GLN A 102 2.20 -22.49 5.53
C GLN A 102 3.25 -23.05 4.56
N GLU A 103 3.80 -24.24 4.83
CA GLU A 103 4.81 -24.87 3.97
C GLU A 103 4.21 -25.27 2.62
N GLN A 104 3.05 -25.92 2.64
CA GLN A 104 2.32 -26.31 1.43
C GLN A 104 1.88 -25.09 0.60
N LYS A 105 1.47 -24.00 1.25
CA LYS A 105 1.18 -22.74 0.55
C LYS A 105 2.41 -22.19 -0.17
N LEU A 106 3.58 -22.25 0.46
CA LEU A 106 4.84 -21.84 -0.15
C LEU A 106 5.22 -22.73 -1.34
N GLU A 107 4.99 -24.04 -1.26
CA GLU A 107 5.20 -24.95 -2.39
C GLU A 107 4.31 -24.60 -3.59
N VAL A 108 3.01 -24.40 -3.37
CA VAL A 108 2.06 -24.03 -4.43
C VAL A 108 2.39 -22.64 -5.00
N MET A 109 2.75 -21.69 -4.14
CA MET A 109 3.18 -20.36 -4.55
C MET A 109 4.45 -20.44 -5.42
N ASN A 110 5.43 -21.26 -5.05
CA ASN A 110 6.66 -21.46 -5.82
C ASN A 110 6.38 -22.11 -7.18
N LEU A 111 5.49 -23.11 -7.25
CA LEU A 111 5.06 -23.68 -8.52
C LEU A 111 4.42 -22.60 -9.41
N LYS A 112 3.50 -21.80 -8.86
CA LYS A 112 2.87 -20.71 -9.60
C LYS A 112 3.88 -19.68 -10.09
N LEU A 113 4.85 -19.30 -9.25
CA LEU A 113 5.89 -18.35 -9.63
C LEU A 113 6.79 -18.92 -10.74
N ASN A 114 7.14 -20.21 -10.69
CA ASN A 114 7.92 -20.86 -11.74
C ASN A 114 7.16 -20.91 -13.08
N ASP A 115 5.85 -21.17 -13.06
CA ASP A 115 5.02 -21.14 -14.27
C ASP A 115 4.97 -19.76 -14.93
N LEU A 116 5.07 -18.69 -14.13
CA LEU A 116 5.08 -17.30 -14.60
C LEU A 116 6.46 -16.81 -15.07
N ARG A 117 7.54 -17.48 -14.66
CA ARG A 117 8.92 -17.14 -15.05
C ARG A 117 9.27 -17.69 -16.42
N LYS A 118 10.42 -17.24 -16.97
CA LYS A 118 10.93 -17.71 -18.25
C LYS A 118 11.04 -19.24 -18.31
N GLY A 119 10.41 -19.84 -19.31
CA GLY A 119 10.35 -21.30 -19.49
C GLY A 119 9.16 -21.98 -18.80
N GLY A 120 8.36 -21.24 -18.03
CA GLY A 120 7.09 -21.71 -17.48
C GLY A 120 5.94 -21.69 -18.49
N VAL A 121 4.86 -22.41 -18.18
CA VAL A 121 3.69 -22.54 -19.09
C VAL A 121 2.84 -21.27 -19.17
N GLU A 122 2.93 -20.40 -18.17
CA GLU A 122 2.25 -19.10 -18.09
C GLU A 122 3.26 -17.93 -18.12
N GLN A 123 4.43 -18.15 -18.75
CA GLN A 123 5.52 -17.18 -18.71
C GLN A 123 5.07 -15.77 -19.07
N ASN A 124 5.54 -14.78 -18.31
CA ASN A 124 5.20 -13.38 -18.51
C ASN A 124 6.48 -12.53 -18.42
N GLU A 125 6.73 -11.73 -19.46
CA GLU A 125 7.95 -10.91 -19.58
C GLU A 125 8.08 -9.92 -18.41
N LEU A 126 6.99 -9.29 -17.98
CA LEU A 126 7.01 -8.36 -16.83
C LEU A 126 7.31 -9.07 -15.52
N VAL A 127 6.85 -10.32 -15.36
CA VAL A 127 7.18 -11.13 -14.17
C VAL A 127 8.66 -11.49 -14.19
N GLU A 128 9.21 -11.88 -15.33
CA GLU A 128 10.63 -12.20 -15.45
C GLU A 128 11.51 -10.96 -15.19
N GLU A 129 11.19 -9.81 -15.80
CA GLU A 129 11.89 -8.54 -15.56
C GLU A 129 11.86 -8.15 -14.08
N PHE A 130 10.68 -8.25 -13.45
CA PHE A 130 10.53 -7.95 -12.02
C PHE A 130 11.35 -8.89 -11.14
N VAL A 131 11.26 -10.20 -11.36
CA VAL A 131 12.01 -11.19 -10.57
C VAL A 131 13.51 -11.01 -10.76
N GLN A 132 13.96 -10.80 -12.00
CA GLN A 132 15.37 -10.56 -12.30
C GLN A 132 15.89 -9.30 -11.59
N ARG A 133 15.13 -8.20 -11.63
CA ARG A 133 15.51 -6.96 -10.93
C ARG A 133 15.58 -7.13 -9.41
N VAL A 134 14.64 -7.88 -8.82
CA VAL A 134 14.66 -8.20 -7.40
C VAL A 134 15.90 -9.03 -7.03
N LEU A 135 16.24 -10.03 -7.84
CA LEU A 135 17.43 -10.88 -7.60
C LEU A 135 18.72 -10.08 -7.68
N GLU A 136 18.87 -9.22 -8.70
CA GLU A 136 20.03 -8.33 -8.84
C GLU A 136 20.20 -7.41 -7.62
N LEU A 137 19.10 -6.83 -7.14
CA LEU A 137 19.12 -6.00 -5.94
C LEU A 137 19.41 -6.80 -4.66
N ASP A 138 19.15 -8.12 -4.66
CA ASP A 138 19.48 -9.00 -3.54
C ASP A 138 20.95 -9.40 -3.48
N GLU A 139 21.58 -9.60 -4.65
CA GLU A 139 22.99 -9.95 -4.79
C GLU A 139 23.96 -8.80 -4.49
N ILE A 140 23.50 -7.55 -4.43
CA ILE A 140 24.32 -6.36 -4.12
C ILE A 140 24.72 -6.29 -2.62
N ASN A 141 24.41 -7.31 -1.81
CA ASN A 141 24.70 -7.39 -0.37
C ASN A 141 25.85 -8.34 -0.01
#